data_AF-A0AAW2N0B8-F1
#
_entry.id   AF-A0AAW2N0B8-F1
#
_cell.length_a   1.000
_cell.length_b   1.000
_cell.length_c   1.000
_cell.angle_alpha   90.00
_cell.angle_beta   90.00
_cell.angle_gamma   90.00
#
_symmetry.space_group_name_H-M   'P 1'
#
loop_
_entity.id
_entity.type
_entity.pdbx_description
1 polymer ?
#
loop_
_entity_poly.entity_id
_entity_poly.type
_entity_poly.pdbx_seq_one_letter_code
_entity_poly.pdbx_strand_id
1 'polypeptide(L)'
;MAMIDEQMLIWEEIDRAESSLICCMFDEATSSASSIIKRLLENYSSSCEVQGDYENEWGDMLESAGMVLVQSMKQLQRTSEILKELKLLFGSITTIPVQVFLTGVCFQLSESPSTTVQGSLEEFLNNWRLVDNRYYPVLGAEASASDPEGSCFRFSIGVDEYLELLSST
;
A
#
# COMPACT_ATOMS: atom_id res chain seq x y z
N MET A 1 15.55 15.28 15.95
CA MET A 1 16.58 14.23 16.16
C MET A 1 15.90 12.87 16.32
N ALA A 2 15.05 12.64 17.33
CA ALA A 2 14.41 11.34 17.57
C ALA A 2 13.59 10.74 16.40
N MET A 3 12.83 11.56 15.65
CA MET A 3 12.03 11.09 14.50
C MET A 3 12.87 10.55 13.32
N ILE A 4 14.05 11.14 13.07
CA ILE A 4 14.93 10.72 11.97
C ILE A 4 15.60 9.38 12.32
N ASP A 5 15.96 9.20 13.59
CA ASP A 5 16.53 7.93 14.06
C ASP A 5 15.50 6.79 13.95
N GLU A 6 14.21 7.06 14.19
CA GLU A 6 13.15 6.05 14.04
C GLU A 6 12.90 5.68 12.57
N GLN A 7 12.88 6.65 11.65
CA GLN A 7 12.76 6.39 10.21
C GLN A 7 13.91 5.53 9.67
N MET A 8 15.14 5.84 10.08
CA MET A 8 16.32 5.06 9.69
C MET A 8 16.23 3.60 10.17
N LEU A 9 15.74 3.38 11.39
CA LEU A 9 15.53 2.03 11.93
C LEU A 9 14.48 1.25 11.12
N ILE A 10 13.43 1.91 10.62
CA ILE A 10 12.42 1.25 9.79
C ILE A 10 13.01 0.85 8.43
N TRP A 11 13.79 1.74 7.79
CA TRP A 11 14.48 1.39 6.54
C TRP A 11 15.43 0.21 6.72
N GLU A 12 16.21 0.15 7.82
CA GLU A 12 17.07 -1.00 8.11
C GLU A 12 16.29 -2.30 8.28
N GLU A 13 15.08 -2.25 8.84
CA GLU A 13 14.21 -3.42 8.93
C GLU A 13 13.65 -3.85 7.57
N ILE A 14 13.29 -2.89 6.71
CA ILE A 14 12.87 -3.15 5.32
C ILE A 14 14.01 -3.82 4.54
N ASP A 15 15.23 -3.28 4.61
CA ASP A 15 16.42 -3.86 3.96
C ASP A 15 16.67 -5.32 4.38
N ARG A 16 16.42 -5.64 5.67
CA ARG A 16 16.50 -7.01 6.17
C ARG A 16 15.39 -7.88 5.61
N ALA A 17 14.16 -7.38 5.54
CA ALA A 17 13.03 -8.11 4.97
C ALA A 17 13.26 -8.42 3.48
N GLU A 18 13.80 -7.45 2.73
CA GLU A 18 14.23 -7.62 1.33
C GLU A 18 15.36 -8.65 1.20
N SER A 19 16.37 -8.57 2.08
CA SER A 19 17.45 -9.54 2.12
C SER A 19 16.91 -10.96 2.35
N SER A 20 15.94 -11.12 3.26
CA SER A 20 15.26 -12.40 3.50
C SER A 20 14.49 -12.89 2.26
N LEU A 21 13.81 -11.99 1.55
CA LEU A 21 13.13 -12.31 0.29
C LEU A 21 14.13 -12.80 -0.79
N ILE A 22 15.24 -12.07 -0.99
CA ILE A 22 16.29 -12.41 -1.97
C ILE A 22 16.97 -13.73 -1.60
N CYS A 23 17.13 -14.01 -0.30
CA CYS A 23 17.72 -15.25 0.21
C CYS A 23 16.74 -16.43 0.28
N CYS A 24 15.55 -16.30 -0.31
CA CYS A 24 14.49 -17.32 -0.31
C CYS A 24 13.92 -17.68 1.08
N MET A 25 14.12 -16.83 2.09
CA MET A 25 13.53 -16.96 3.42
C MET A 25 12.14 -16.32 3.44
N PHE A 26 11.22 -16.87 2.63
CA PHE A 26 9.95 -16.21 2.31
C PHE A 26 9.00 -16.07 3.50
N ASP A 27 8.96 -17.05 4.43
CA ASP A 27 8.17 -16.95 5.66
C ASP A 27 8.66 -15.79 6.55
N GLU A 28 9.98 -15.63 6.67
CA GLU A 28 10.59 -14.55 7.44
C GLU A 28 10.34 -13.19 6.79
N ALA A 29 10.52 -13.10 5.46
CA ALA A 29 10.21 -11.90 4.69
C ALA A 29 8.73 -11.49 4.83
N THR A 30 7.80 -12.45 4.72
CA THR A 30 6.35 -12.22 4.88
C THR A 30 6.03 -11.70 6.27
N SER A 31 6.56 -12.34 7.31
CA SER A 31 6.33 -11.99 8.71
C SER A 31 6.91 -10.61 9.05
N SER A 32 8.16 -10.36 8.62
CA SER A 32 8.85 -9.09 8.83
C SER A 32 8.12 -7.94 8.14
N ALA A 33 7.81 -8.07 6.85
CA ALA A 33 7.05 -7.07 6.10
C ALA A 33 5.70 -6.76 6.73
N SER A 34 4.93 -7.79 7.13
CA SER A 34 3.64 -7.60 7.80
C SER A 34 3.78 -6.84 9.12
N SER A 35 4.84 -7.13 9.89
CA SER A 35 5.11 -6.44 11.16
C SER A 35 5.49 -4.97 10.94
N ILE A 36 6.32 -4.69 9.95
CA ILE A 36 6.73 -3.33 9.58
C ILE A 36 5.50 -2.51 9.15
N ILE A 37 4.65 -3.06 8.27
CA ILE A 37 3.41 -2.39 7.81
C ILE A 37 2.51 -2.06 9.00
N LYS A 38 2.25 -3.00 9.92
CA LYS A 38 1.40 -2.75 11.09
C LYS A 38 1.94 -1.60 11.94
N ARG A 39 3.24 -1.62 12.24
CA ARG A 39 3.88 -0.57 13.03
C ARG A 39 3.84 0.79 12.32
N LEU A 40 4.04 0.80 11.00
CA LEU A 40 3.93 2.01 10.19
C LEU A 40 2.52 2.60 10.25
N LEU A 41 1.48 1.77 10.10
CA LEU A 41 0.08 2.19 10.16
C LEU A 41 -0.33 2.68 11.56
N GLU A 42 0.13 2.02 12.63
CA GLU A 42 -0.12 2.43 14.02
C GLU A 42 0.53 3.78 14.35
N ASN A 43 1.78 3.97 13.94
CA ASN A 43 2.53 5.21 14.15
C ASN A 43 1.92 6.38 13.34
N TYR A 44 1.46 6.10 12.13
CA TYR A 44 0.85 7.09 11.25
C TYR A 44 -0.52 7.57 11.78
N SER A 45 -1.33 6.64 12.29
CA SER A 45 -2.60 6.96 12.95
C SER A 45 -2.43 7.88 14.17
N SER A 46 -1.26 7.85 14.80
CA SER A 46 -0.94 8.60 16.02
C SER A 46 -0.30 9.97 15.75
N SER A 47 0.13 10.26 14.52
CA SER A 47 0.98 11.41 14.17
C SER A 47 0.32 12.45 13.26
N CYS A 48 -1.01 12.38 13.10
CA CYS A 48 -1.83 13.18 12.17
C CYS A 48 -1.84 14.71 12.41
N GLU A 49 -0.93 15.26 13.24
CA GLU A 49 -0.80 16.68 13.57
C GLU A 49 0.36 17.41 12.86
N VAL A 50 1.24 16.70 12.11
CA VAL A 50 2.44 17.33 11.53
C VAL A 50 2.48 17.15 10.02
N GLN A 51 1.74 18.02 9.32
CA GLN A 51 1.75 18.11 7.86
C GLN A 51 3.02 18.84 7.39
N GLY A 52 3.95 18.08 6.79
CA GLY A 52 5.18 18.57 6.18
C GLY A 52 5.67 17.59 5.11
N ASP A 53 6.81 17.88 4.47
CA ASP A 53 7.50 17.13 3.39
C ASP A 53 7.77 15.63 3.66
N TYR A 54 7.35 15.14 4.83
CA TYR A 54 7.49 13.79 5.36
C TYR A 54 6.41 12.80 4.89
N GLU A 55 5.31 13.27 4.27
CA GLU A 55 4.26 12.38 3.73
C GLU A 55 4.82 11.41 2.66
N ASN A 56 5.86 11.82 1.92
CA ASN A 56 6.43 10.99 0.85
C ASN A 56 7.21 9.77 1.39
N GLU A 57 8.01 9.96 2.44
CA GLU A 57 8.90 8.89 2.95
C GLU A 57 8.14 7.76 3.66
N TRP A 58 7.07 8.09 4.39
CA TRP A 58 6.20 7.06 4.98
C TRP A 58 5.45 6.25 3.93
N GLY A 59 5.02 6.93 2.85
CA GLY A 59 4.44 6.27 1.69
C GLY A 59 5.42 5.30 1.05
N ASP A 60 6.67 5.74 0.84
CA ASP A 60 7.74 4.91 0.28
C ASP A 60 8.05 3.69 1.17
N MET A 61 8.10 3.84 2.49
CA MET A 61 8.30 2.72 3.42
C MET A 61 7.14 1.71 3.36
N LEU A 62 5.89 2.19 3.33
CA LEU A 62 4.71 1.33 3.20
C LEU A 62 4.68 0.60 1.85
N GLU A 63 5.08 1.28 0.78
CA GLU A 63 5.22 0.67 -0.54
C GLU A 63 6.30 -0.40 -0.54
N SER A 64 7.51 -0.11 -0.06
CA SER A 64 8.62 -1.08 -0.02
C SER A 64 8.29 -2.31 0.83
N ALA A 65 7.80 -2.11 2.06
CA ALA A 65 7.36 -3.23 2.91
C ALA A 65 6.20 -4.00 2.28
N GLY A 66 5.25 -3.30 1.65
CA GLY A 66 4.16 -3.89 0.89
C GLY A 66 4.67 -4.76 -0.26
N MET A 67 5.66 -4.30 -1.01
CA MET A 67 6.26 -5.04 -2.13
C MET A 67 6.94 -6.32 -1.65
N VAL A 68 7.68 -6.27 -0.53
CA VAL A 68 8.25 -7.47 0.08
C VAL A 68 7.15 -8.47 0.43
N LEU A 69 6.04 -8.01 0.99
CA LEU A 69 4.90 -8.85 1.36
C LEU A 69 4.27 -9.54 0.14
N VAL A 70 3.89 -8.80 -0.92
CA VAL A 70 3.26 -9.42 -2.09
C VAL A 70 4.20 -10.39 -2.80
N GLN A 71 5.48 -10.05 -2.92
CA GLN A 71 6.45 -10.90 -3.59
C GLN A 71 6.73 -12.18 -2.79
N SER A 72 6.89 -12.10 -1.47
CA SER A 72 7.10 -13.28 -0.62
C SER A 72 5.86 -14.20 -0.59
N MET A 73 4.65 -13.64 -0.50
CA MET A 73 3.41 -14.43 -0.60
C MET A 73 3.28 -15.17 -1.93
N LYS A 74 3.65 -14.53 -3.05
CA LYS A 74 3.71 -15.19 -4.34
C LYS A 74 4.67 -16.38 -4.32
N GLN A 75 5.88 -16.22 -3.80
CA GLN A 75 6.86 -17.29 -3.73
C GLN A 75 6.41 -18.46 -2.83
N LEU A 76 5.60 -18.16 -1.81
CA LEU A 76 4.94 -19.17 -0.95
C LEU A 76 3.71 -19.82 -1.60
N GLN A 77 3.39 -19.51 -2.87
CA GLN A 77 2.18 -19.98 -3.57
C GLN A 77 0.87 -19.57 -2.87
N ARG A 78 0.91 -18.48 -2.11
CA ARG A 78 -0.25 -17.88 -1.41
C ARG A 78 -0.87 -16.74 -2.21
N THR A 79 -0.69 -16.75 -3.53
CA THR A 79 -1.14 -15.70 -4.44
C THR A 79 -2.63 -15.41 -4.28
N SER A 80 -3.48 -16.44 -4.15
CA SER A 80 -4.94 -16.28 -3.96
C SER A 80 -5.34 -15.53 -2.68
N GLU A 81 -4.46 -15.43 -1.69
CA GLU A 81 -4.71 -14.76 -0.41
C GLU A 81 -4.24 -13.28 -0.39
N ILE A 82 -3.42 -12.88 -1.37
CA ILE A 82 -2.75 -11.57 -1.39
C ILE A 82 -3.70 -10.39 -1.14
N LEU A 83 -4.75 -10.23 -1.95
CA LEU A 83 -5.64 -9.05 -1.81
C LEU A 83 -6.40 -9.05 -0.49
N LYS A 84 -6.73 -10.24 0.03
CA LYS A 84 -7.38 -10.39 1.33
C LYS A 84 -6.45 -9.94 2.46
N GLU A 85 -5.19 -10.37 2.43
CA GLU A 85 -4.20 -9.98 3.45
C GLU A 85 -3.86 -8.49 3.38
N LEU A 86 -3.69 -7.92 2.18
CA LEU A 86 -3.49 -6.48 2.02
C LEU A 86 -4.68 -5.70 2.57
N LYS A 87 -5.92 -6.07 2.24
CA LYS A 87 -7.12 -5.42 2.79
C LYS A 87 -7.20 -5.55 4.31
N LEU A 88 -6.77 -6.67 4.87
CA LEU A 88 -6.75 -6.89 6.32
C LEU A 88 -5.69 -6.03 7.03
N LEU A 89 -4.51 -5.89 6.44
CA LEU A 89 -3.41 -5.09 7.01
C LEU A 89 -3.68 -3.59 6.91
N PHE A 90 -4.09 -3.12 5.73
CA PHE A 90 -4.31 -1.70 5.45
C PHE A 90 -5.70 -1.20 5.85
N GLY A 91 -6.62 -2.12 6.20
CA GLY A 91 -8.00 -1.83 6.61
C GLY A 91 -8.95 -1.48 5.46
N SER A 92 -8.45 -0.86 4.39
CA SER A 92 -9.20 -0.54 3.17
C SER A 92 -8.35 -0.83 1.93
N ILE A 93 -9.01 -1.05 0.79
CA ILE A 93 -8.31 -1.14 -0.50
C ILE A 93 -7.75 0.22 -0.94
N THR A 94 -8.39 1.31 -0.50
CA THR A 94 -8.01 2.69 -0.84
C THR A 94 -6.79 3.20 -0.07
N THR A 95 -6.35 2.49 0.95
CA THR A 95 -5.19 2.83 1.79
C THR A 95 -3.96 2.00 1.43
N ILE A 96 -4.06 1.10 0.44
CA ILE A 96 -2.93 0.30 -0.05
C ILE A 96 -2.14 1.16 -1.06
N PRO A 97 -0.79 1.21 -0.97
CA PRO A 97 0.04 1.83 -1.99
C PRO A 97 -0.26 1.25 -3.38
N VAL A 98 -0.31 2.11 -4.39
CA VAL A 98 -0.82 1.76 -5.72
C VAL A 98 -0.03 0.60 -6.34
N GLN A 99 1.30 0.69 -6.30
CA GLN A 99 2.18 -0.32 -6.87
C GLN A 99 2.03 -1.69 -6.17
N VAL A 100 1.82 -1.68 -4.85
CA VAL A 100 1.56 -2.89 -4.05
C VAL A 100 0.25 -3.55 -4.46
N PHE A 101 -0.83 -2.75 -4.55
CA PHE A 101 -2.15 -3.25 -4.93
C PHE A 101 -2.13 -3.86 -6.34
N LEU A 102 -1.62 -3.11 -7.31
CA LEU A 102 -1.58 -3.55 -8.71
C LEU A 102 -0.71 -4.79 -8.90
N THR A 103 0.45 -4.84 -8.24
CA THR A 103 1.31 -6.03 -8.26
C THR A 103 0.56 -7.26 -7.74
N GLY A 104 -0.18 -7.11 -6.64
CA GLY A 104 -1.01 -8.18 -6.09
C GLY A 104 -2.13 -8.63 -7.04
N VAL A 105 -2.83 -7.69 -7.68
CA VAL A 105 -3.84 -7.97 -8.71
C VAL A 105 -3.21 -8.73 -9.88
N CYS A 106 -2.08 -8.26 -10.40
CA CYS A 106 -1.36 -8.89 -11.51
C CYS A 106 -0.96 -10.34 -11.19
N PHE A 107 -0.48 -10.62 -9.98
CA PHE A 107 -0.16 -11.97 -9.56
C PHE A 107 -1.41 -12.86 -9.56
N GLN A 108 -2.52 -12.40 -8.97
CA GLN A 108 -3.76 -13.17 -8.94
C GLN A 108 -4.36 -13.41 -10.33
N LEU A 109 -4.35 -12.40 -11.21
CA LEU A 109 -4.83 -12.54 -12.59
C LEU A 109 -3.97 -13.53 -13.40
N SER A 110 -2.65 -13.54 -13.18
CA SER A 110 -1.73 -14.42 -13.90
C SER A 110 -1.90 -15.90 -13.56
N GLU A 111 -2.34 -16.21 -12.34
CA GLU A 111 -2.53 -17.59 -11.88
C GLU A 111 -3.98 -18.07 -12.05
N SER A 112 -4.97 -17.19 -11.81
CA SER A 112 -6.38 -17.51 -11.99
C SER A 112 -7.22 -16.24 -12.16
N PRO A 113 -7.65 -15.89 -13.38
CA PRO A 113 -8.59 -14.80 -13.60
C PRO A 113 -9.90 -15.12 -12.87
N SER A 114 -10.29 -14.29 -11.90
CA SER A 114 -11.52 -14.47 -11.14
C SER A 114 -12.31 -13.18 -11.04
N THR A 115 -13.63 -13.31 -10.95
CA THR A 115 -14.56 -12.17 -10.77
C THR A 115 -14.27 -11.37 -9.51
N THR A 116 -13.69 -12.01 -8.49
CA THR A 116 -13.29 -11.37 -7.23
C THR A 116 -12.16 -10.36 -7.43
N VAL A 117 -11.16 -10.71 -8.24
CA VAL A 117 -10.02 -9.84 -8.54
C VAL A 117 -10.49 -8.63 -9.35
N GLN A 118 -11.34 -8.88 -10.36
CA GLN A 118 -11.96 -7.82 -11.15
C GLN A 118 -12.77 -6.87 -10.27
N GLY A 119 -13.62 -7.40 -9.37
CA GLY A 119 -14.39 -6.58 -8.43
C GLY A 119 -13.50 -5.74 -7.51
N SER A 120 -12.35 -6.26 -7.09
CA SER A 120 -11.39 -5.52 -6.26
C SER A 120 -10.70 -4.40 -7.04
N LEU A 121 -10.36 -4.63 -8.31
CA LEU A 121 -9.78 -3.62 -9.19
C LEU A 121 -10.80 -2.50 -9.50
N GLU A 122 -12.05 -2.87 -9.78
CA GLU A 122 -13.14 -1.90 -9.98
C GLU A 122 -13.43 -1.11 -8.70
N GLU A 123 -13.46 -1.75 -7.52
CA GLU A 123 -13.56 -1.09 -6.22
C GLU A 123 -12.39 -0.11 -6.03
N PHE A 124 -11.16 -0.52 -6.33
CA PHE A 124 -9.99 0.35 -6.25
C PHE A 124 -10.17 1.57 -7.17
N LEU A 125 -10.34 1.39 -8.48
CA LEU A 125 -10.40 2.49 -9.45
C LEU A 125 -11.57 3.46 -9.23
N ASN A 126 -12.75 2.95 -8.82
CA ASN A 126 -13.94 3.79 -8.58
C ASN A 126 -13.81 4.70 -7.35
N ASN A 127 -12.89 4.36 -6.44
CA ASN A 127 -12.62 5.15 -5.25
C ASN A 127 -11.49 6.15 -5.48
N TRP A 128 -11.17 6.60 -6.69
CA TRP A 128 -10.17 7.66 -6.90
C TRP A 128 -10.82 8.92 -7.50
N ARG A 129 -10.49 10.09 -6.95
CA ARG A 129 -10.94 11.41 -7.43
C ARG A 129 -9.77 12.28 -7.85
N LEU A 130 -9.90 12.93 -9.00
CA LEU A 130 -8.96 13.91 -9.49
C LEU A 130 -9.11 15.23 -8.70
N VAL A 131 -8.04 15.66 -8.03
CA VAL A 131 -7.92 16.96 -7.36
C VAL A 131 -6.54 17.51 -7.70
N ASP A 132 -6.44 18.77 -8.14
CA ASP A 132 -5.16 19.45 -8.43
C ASP A 132 -4.17 18.63 -9.30
N ASN A 133 -4.69 18.00 -10.37
CA ASN A 133 -3.90 17.20 -11.32
C ASN A 133 -3.22 15.96 -10.71
N ARG A 134 -3.78 15.44 -9.60
CA ARG A 134 -3.44 14.16 -8.98
C ARG A 134 -4.72 13.42 -8.61
N TYR A 135 -4.73 12.09 -8.68
CA TYR A 135 -5.86 11.33 -8.15
C TYR A 135 -5.60 10.95 -6.69
N TYR A 136 -6.64 11.08 -5.86
CA TYR A 136 -6.64 10.73 -4.45
C TYR A 136 -7.72 9.69 -4.15
N PRO A 137 -7.48 8.74 -3.25
CA PRO A 137 -8.50 7.82 -2.77
C PRO A 137 -9.64 8.56 -2.06
N VAL A 138 -10.87 8.20 -2.42
CA VAL A 138 -12.13 8.62 -1.80
C VAL A 138 -12.34 7.73 -0.59
N LEU A 139 -12.33 8.35 0.59
CA LEU A 139 -12.68 7.68 1.83
C LEU A 139 -14.21 7.56 1.89
N GLY A 140 -14.71 6.42 2.35
CA GLY A 140 -16.13 6.09 2.39
C GLY A 140 -17.02 7.21 2.97
N ALA A 141 -18.19 7.38 2.36
CA ALA A 141 -19.09 8.50 2.53
C ALA A 141 -19.55 8.75 3.98
N GLU A 142 -19.10 9.86 4.57
CA GLU A 142 -19.90 10.94 5.22
C GLU A 142 -19.03 12.21 5.41
N ALA A 143 -18.20 12.56 4.43
CA ALA A 143 -17.56 13.87 4.41
C ALA A 143 -18.59 14.91 3.92
N SER A 144 -19.41 15.38 4.87
CA SER A 144 -20.14 16.64 4.71
C SER A 144 -19.20 17.74 4.22
N ALA A 145 -19.74 18.73 3.51
CA ALA A 145 -19.04 19.72 2.68
C ALA A 145 -18.13 20.73 3.43
N SER A 146 -17.46 20.32 4.50
CA SER A 146 -16.55 21.12 5.29
C SER A 146 -15.65 20.20 6.12
N ASP A 147 -14.73 19.49 5.47
CA ASP A 147 -13.42 19.13 6.04
C ASP A 147 -12.50 18.55 4.95
N PRO A 148 -11.37 19.20 4.60
CA PRO A 148 -10.30 18.57 3.83
C PRO A 148 -9.36 17.71 4.71
N GLU A 149 -9.66 17.58 6.00
CA GLU A 149 -8.87 16.90 7.03
C GLU A 149 -9.69 15.75 7.62
N GLY A 150 -9.40 14.50 7.25
CA GLY A 150 -10.22 13.39 7.77
C GLY A 150 -9.77 11.97 7.49
N SER A 151 -8.83 11.75 6.56
CA SER A 151 -7.95 10.59 6.74
C SER A 151 -6.53 10.95 6.42
N CYS A 152 -5.67 10.51 7.33
CA CYS A 152 -4.23 10.60 7.21
C CYS A 152 -3.73 9.90 5.93
N PHE A 153 -4.43 8.90 5.36
CA PHE A 153 -3.94 8.14 4.20
C PHE A 153 -4.09 8.90 2.88
N ARG A 154 -3.14 9.80 2.55
CA ARG A 154 -3.03 10.42 1.23
C ARG A 154 -1.94 9.74 0.40
N PHE A 155 -2.24 8.56 -0.12
CA PHE A 155 -1.54 8.10 -1.33
C PHE A 155 -2.09 8.91 -2.51
N SER A 156 -1.23 9.52 -3.31
CA SER A 156 -1.65 10.26 -4.50
C SER A 156 -0.95 9.70 -5.73
N ILE A 157 -1.68 9.51 -6.82
CA ILE A 157 -1.11 9.09 -8.11
C ILE A 157 -1.07 10.29 -9.05
N GLY A 158 0.02 10.44 -9.79
CA GLY A 158 0.11 11.42 -10.86
C GLY A 158 -0.89 11.09 -11.98
N VAL A 159 -1.38 12.11 -12.70
CA VAL A 159 -2.29 11.88 -13.85
C VAL A 159 -1.65 10.98 -14.90
N ASP A 160 -0.35 11.13 -15.16
CA ASP A 160 0.38 10.32 -16.14
C ASP A 160 0.41 8.84 -15.74
N GLU A 161 0.70 8.56 -14.46
CA GLU A 161 0.73 7.20 -13.92
C GLU A 161 -0.67 6.56 -13.92
N TYR A 162 -1.72 7.32 -13.60
CA TYR A 162 -3.10 6.84 -13.70
C TYR A 162 -3.51 6.51 -15.15
N LEU A 163 -3.09 7.32 -16.12
CA LEU A 163 -3.38 7.08 -17.54
C LEU A 163 -2.63 5.85 -18.07
N GLU A 164 -1.41 5.59 -17.60
CA GLU A 164 -0.69 4.36 -17.92
C GLU A 164 -1.46 3.11 -17.44
N LEU A 165 -2.04 3.14 -16.25
CA LEU A 165 -2.87 2.05 -15.73
C LEU A 165 -4.06 1.73 -16.64
N LEU A 166 -4.80 2.77 -17.04
CA LEU A 166 -5.97 2.62 -17.92
C LEU A 166 -5.60 2.10 -19.32
N SER A 167 -4.40 2.41 -19.81
CA SER A 167 -3.93 1.97 -21.13
C SER A 167 -3.48 0.50 -21.19
N SER A 168 -3.30 -0.14 -20.02
CA SER A 168 -2.81 -1.51 -19.88
C SER A 168 -3.91 -2.59 -19.73
N THR A 169 -5.19 -2.16 -19.68
CA THR A 169 -6.38 -3.03 -19.59
C THR A 169 -7.04 -3.17 -20.96
#